data_AF-A0A0S8K7P6-F1
#
_entry.id   AF-A0A0S8K7P6-F1
#
_cell.length_a   1.000
_cell.length_b   1.000
_cell.length_c   1.000
_cell.angle_alpha   90.00
_cell.angle_beta   90.00
_cell.angle_gamma   90.00
#
_symmetry.space_group_name_H-M   'P 1'
#
loop_
_entity.id
_entity.type
_entity.pdbx_description
1 polymer ?
#
loop_
_entity_poly.entity_id
_entity_poly.type
_entity_poly.pdbx_seq_one_letter_code
_entity_poly.pdbx_strand_id
1 'polypeptide(L)'
;MTKKTLIAVVLTLLYLSSPAFGDVLKAVDGPRPLTAQDQYFMHPIWSPRGDRLALAGQNYQGLWVINLRDGQLRQISDQLGAGFGPSWDPDG
;
A
#
# COMPACT_ATOMS: atom_id res chain seq x y z
N MET A 1 -17.04 42.76 8.66
CA MET A 1 -16.46 41.92 7.58
C MET A 1 -16.16 42.81 6.38
N THR A 2 -14.98 42.70 5.78
CA THR A 2 -14.62 43.48 4.59
C THR A 2 -14.95 42.70 3.30
N LYS A 3 -15.22 43.39 2.18
CA LYS A 3 -15.56 42.76 0.89
C LYS A 3 -14.57 41.66 0.46
N LYS A 4 -13.28 41.81 0.83
CA LYS A 4 -12.23 40.82 0.53
C LYS A 4 -12.44 39.50 1.28
N THR A 5 -12.86 39.55 2.54
CA THR A 5 -13.16 38.34 3.34
C THR A 5 -14.36 37.59 2.77
N LEU A 6 -15.38 38.31 2.28
CA LEU A 6 -16.57 37.69 1.69
C LEU A 6 -16.23 36.94 0.39
N ILE A 7 -15.42 37.55 -0.49
CA ILE A 7 -15.00 36.93 -1.76
C ILE A 7 -14.14 35.68 -1.50
N ALA A 8 -13.22 35.73 -0.54
CA ALA A 8 -12.39 34.58 -0.19
C ALA A 8 -13.23 33.40 0.31
N VAL A 9 -14.22 33.65 1.17
CA VAL A 9 -15.12 32.59 1.67
C VAL A 9 -15.93 31.98 0.53
N VAL A 10 -16.46 32.80 -0.38
CA VAL A 10 -17.24 32.30 -1.54
C VAL A 10 -16.37 31.47 -2.48
N LEU A 11 -15.12 31.87 -2.76
CA LEU A 11 -14.20 31.10 -3.60
C LEU A 11 -13.82 29.76 -2.98
N THR A 12 -13.58 29.72 -1.65
CA THR A 12 -13.31 28.46 -0.94
C THR A 12 -14.52 27.53 -0.99
N LEU A 13 -15.73 28.06 -0.77
CA LEU A 13 -16.96 27.28 -0.84
C LEU A 13 -17.22 26.76 -2.26
N LEU A 14 -16.94 27.55 -3.30
CA LEU A 14 -17.04 27.13 -4.70
C LEU A 14 -16.01 26.06 -5.07
N TYR A 15 -14.81 26.11 -4.48
CA TYR A 15 -13.78 25.09 -4.66
C TYR A 15 -14.16 23.77 -3.99
N LEU A 16 -14.73 23.83 -2.78
CA LEU A 16 -15.26 22.68 -2.04
C LEU A 16 -16.46 22.01 -2.74
N SER A 17 -17.28 22.79 -3.44
CA SER A 17 -18.43 22.29 -4.21
C SER A 17 -18.07 21.80 -5.62
N SER A 18 -16.80 21.92 -6.03
CA SER A 18 -16.37 21.47 -7.35
C SER A 18 -16.33 19.93 -7.39
N PRO A 19 -16.80 19.29 -8.47
CA PRO A 19 -16.64 17.85 -8.65
C PRO A 19 -15.17 17.39 -8.62
N ALA A 20 -14.23 18.30 -8.92
CA ALA A 20 -12.79 18.05 -8.78
C ALA A 20 -12.37 17.75 -7.33
N PHE A 21 -13.08 18.26 -6.32
CA PHE A 21 -12.84 17.89 -4.92
C PHE A 21 -13.31 16.47 -4.61
N GLY A 22 -14.39 16.02 -5.25
CA GLY A 22 -14.85 14.63 -5.19
C GLY A 22 -13.85 13.66 -5.83
N ASP A 23 -13.20 14.07 -6.92
CA ASP A 23 -12.14 13.27 -7.58
C ASP A 23 -10.88 13.15 -6.71
N VAL A 24 -10.56 14.16 -5.90
CA VAL A 24 -9.46 14.11 -4.91
C VAL A 24 -9.73 13.08 -3.81
N LEU A 25 -11.01 12.84 -3.50
CA LEU A 25 -11.45 11.83 -2.54
C LEU A 25 -11.82 10.51 -3.21
N LYS A 26 -11.26 10.20 -4.39
CA LYS A 26 -11.46 8.91 -5.06
C LYS A 26 -11.35 7.78 -4.04
N ALA A 27 -12.49 7.15 -3.76
CA ALA A 27 -12.55 6.01 -2.89
C ALA A 27 -11.57 4.98 -3.45
N VAL A 28 -10.57 4.61 -2.64
CA VAL A 28 -9.75 3.44 -2.96
C VAL A 28 -10.72 2.28 -3.06
N ASP A 29 -10.70 1.56 -4.18
CA ASP A 29 -11.51 0.35 -4.34
C ASP A 29 -11.32 -0.56 -3.11
N GLY A 30 -12.32 -1.36 -2.78
CA GLY A 30 -12.25 -2.28 -1.64
C GLY A 30 -10.97 -3.13 -1.68
N PRO A 31 -10.51 -3.64 -0.52
CA PRO A 31 -9.25 -4.36 -0.43
C PRO A 31 -9.21 -5.52 -1.44
N ARG A 32 -8.19 -5.50 -2.31
CA ARG A 32 -7.94 -6.57 -3.27
C ARG A 32 -7.02 -7.61 -2.62
N PRO A 33 -7.39 -8.91 -2.57
CA PRO A 33 -6.50 -9.95 -2.10
C PRO A 33 -5.26 -10.04 -3.01
N LEU A 34 -4.08 -10.16 -2.40
CA LEU A 34 -2.81 -10.29 -3.10
C LEU A 34 -2.37 -11.76 -3.25
N THR A 35 -2.82 -12.64 -2.36
CA THR A 35 -2.47 -14.07 -2.33
C THR A 35 -3.73 -14.94 -2.29
N ALA A 36 -3.57 -16.25 -2.54
CA ALA A 36 -4.67 -17.21 -2.45
C ALA A 36 -5.18 -17.35 -1.00
N GLN A 37 -6.44 -17.75 -0.83
CA GLN A 37 -7.12 -17.80 0.47
C GLN A 37 -6.52 -18.82 1.46
N ASP A 38 -5.77 -19.80 0.97
CA ASP A 38 -5.11 -20.85 1.73
C ASP A 38 -3.65 -20.49 2.09
N GLN A 39 -3.13 -19.37 1.62
CA GLN A 39 -1.79 -18.88 1.93
C GLN A 39 -1.84 -17.83 3.04
N TYR A 40 -1.27 -18.16 4.19
CA TYR A 40 -1.19 -17.25 5.33
C TYR A 40 0.23 -16.72 5.49
N PHE A 41 0.36 -15.40 5.38
CA PHE A 41 1.61 -14.69 5.56
C PHE A 41 1.52 -13.71 6.72
N MET A 42 2.67 -13.41 7.31
CA MET A 42 2.84 -12.46 8.40
C MET A 42 3.99 -11.50 8.11
N HIS A 43 4.05 -10.40 8.86
CA HIS A 43 5.12 -9.40 8.81
C HIS A 43 5.46 -8.89 7.39
N PRO A 44 4.52 -8.21 6.71
CA PRO A 44 4.81 -7.60 5.42
C PRO A 44 5.83 -6.46 5.55
N ILE A 45 6.83 -6.45 4.66
CA ILE A 45 7.82 -5.38 4.57
C ILE A 45 7.90 -4.87 3.13
N TRP A 46 7.68 -3.57 2.94
CA TRP A 46 7.73 -2.91 1.63
C TRP A 46 9.15 -2.79 1.12
N SER A 47 9.32 -3.09 -0.16
CA SER A 47 10.51 -2.68 -0.92
C SER A 47 10.61 -1.15 -0.99
N PRO A 48 11.83 -0.57 -1.05
CA PRO A 48 12.01 0.88 -1.18
C PRO A 48 11.31 1.49 -2.40
N ARG A 49 11.22 0.73 -3.49
CA ARG A 49 10.51 1.13 -4.72
C ARG A 49 8.99 1.05 -4.62
N GLY A 50 8.45 0.38 -3.60
CA GLY A 50 7.00 0.29 -3.37
C GLY A 50 6.26 -0.63 -4.36
N ASP A 51 6.95 -1.45 -5.13
CA ASP A 51 6.35 -2.37 -6.11
C ASP A 51 6.34 -3.83 -5.65
N ARG A 52 6.97 -4.13 -4.51
CA ARG A 52 7.08 -5.47 -3.91
C ARG A 52 6.89 -5.48 -2.40
N LEU A 53 6.44 -6.61 -1.88
CA LEU A 53 6.35 -6.94 -0.45
C LEU A 53 7.11 -8.22 -0.13
N ALA A 54 7.92 -8.19 0.94
CA ALA A 54 8.50 -9.38 1.55
C ALA A 54 7.53 -9.88 2.63
N LEU A 55 7.33 -11.18 2.68
CA LEU A 55 6.33 -11.85 3.49
C LEU A 55 6.96 -13.03 4.23
N ALA A 56 6.74 -13.10 5.54
CA ALA A 56 7.12 -14.27 6.33
C ALA A 56 6.00 -15.31 6.29
N GLY A 57 6.35 -16.59 6.19
CA GLY A 57 5.39 -17.68 6.38
C GLY A 57 4.98 -17.81 7.85
N GLN A 58 4.01 -18.68 8.12
CA GLN A 58 3.58 -18.98 9.49
C GLN A 58 4.78 -19.37 10.37
N ASN A 59 4.79 -18.87 11.61
CA ASN A 59 5.88 -19.10 12.56
C ASN A 59 7.27 -18.70 12.02
N TYR A 60 7.34 -17.73 11.10
CA TYR A 60 8.56 -17.27 10.44
C TYR A 60 9.29 -18.34 9.62
N GLN A 61 8.63 -19.45 9.28
CA GLN A 61 9.19 -20.45 8.39
C GLN A 61 9.07 -19.96 6.95
N GLY A 62 10.23 -19.78 6.30
CA GLY A 62 10.34 -19.31 4.94
C GLY A 62 10.17 -17.80 4.76
N LEU A 63 10.57 -17.35 3.57
CA LEU A 63 10.50 -15.97 3.11
C LEU A 63 9.98 -15.94 1.68
N TRP A 64 9.01 -15.09 1.42
CA TRP A 64 8.42 -14.89 0.10
C TRP A 64 8.49 -13.42 -0.32
N VAL A 65 8.45 -13.19 -1.62
CA VAL A 65 8.31 -11.88 -2.23
C VAL A 65 7.12 -11.90 -3.18
N ILE A 66 6.22 -10.94 -3.07
CA ILE A 66 5.16 -10.71 -4.05
C ILE A 66 5.41 -9.42 -4.83
N ASN A 67 5.29 -9.51 -6.15
CA ASN A 67 5.26 -8.36 -7.05
C ASN A 67 3.82 -7.84 -7.16
N LEU A 68 3.62 -6.55 -6.92
CA LEU A 68 2.28 -5.95 -6.85
C LEU A 68 1.68 -5.62 -8.21
N ARG A 69 2.53 -5.55 -9.26
CA ARG A 69 2.10 -5.27 -10.63
C ARG A 69 1.40 -6.46 -11.27
N ASP A 70 1.97 -7.65 -11.11
CA ASP A 70 1.50 -8.88 -11.74
C ASP A 70 0.94 -9.91 -10.74
N GLY A 71 1.08 -9.66 -9.44
CA GLY A 71 0.65 -10.58 -8.38
C GLY A 71 1.54 -11.81 -8.23
N GLN A 72 2.71 -11.84 -8.87
CA GLN A 72 3.59 -13.01 -8.80
C GLN A 72 4.20 -13.13 -7.40
N LEU A 73 3.89 -14.25 -6.75
CA LEU A 73 4.46 -14.65 -5.47
C LEU A 73 5.61 -15.65 -5.70
N ARG A 74 6.78 -15.35 -5.14
CA ARG A 74 7.98 -16.18 -5.24
C ARG A 74 8.52 -16.51 -3.85
N GLN A 75 8.85 -17.76 -3.61
CA GLN A 75 9.61 -18.16 -2.42
C GLN A 75 11.10 -17.87 -2.60
N ILE A 76 11.70 -17.22 -1.60
CA ILE A 76 13.13 -16.89 -1.54
C ILE A 76 13.88 -17.92 -0.70
N SER A 77 13.26 -18.36 0.39
CA SER A 77 13.78 -19.41 1.28
C SER A 77 12.63 -20.18 1.92
N ASP A 78 12.85 -21.46 2.22
CA ASP A 78 11.94 -22.34 2.94
C ASP A 78 12.41 -22.65 4.38
N GLN A 79 13.58 -22.11 4.75
CA GLN A 79 14.22 -22.40 6.02
C GLN A 79 13.41 -21.87 7.21
N LEU A 80 13.47 -22.59 8.32
CA LEU A 80 12.94 -22.13 9.59
C LEU A 80 13.65 -20.83 10.01
N GLY A 81 12.87 -19.80 10.31
CA GLY A 81 13.37 -18.50 10.74
C GLY A 81 13.80 -17.56 9.62
N ALA A 82 13.71 -17.97 8.35
CA ALA A 82 14.01 -17.08 7.22
C ALA A 82 13.14 -15.81 7.18
N GLY A 83 11.96 -15.85 7.81
CA GLY A 83 11.07 -14.69 7.93
C GLY A 83 11.44 -13.70 9.05
N PHE A 84 12.48 -13.95 9.85
CA PHE A 84 12.87 -13.03 10.94
C PHE A 84 13.63 -11.81 10.39
N GLY A 85 12.97 -10.65 10.41
CA GLY A 85 13.58 -9.36 10.10
C GLY A 85 14.28 -9.26 8.75
N PRO A 86 13.67 -9.72 7.63
CA PRO A 86 14.28 -9.53 6.33
C PRO A 86 14.38 -8.04 6.01
N SER A 87 15.41 -7.67 5.27
CA SER A 87 15.60 -6.30 4.79
C SER A 87 15.74 -6.29 3.28
N TRP A 88 15.27 -5.21 2.67
CA TRP A 88 15.51 -4.93 1.27
C TRP A 88 16.86 -4.25 1.07
N ASP A 89 17.48 -4.51 -0.07
CA ASP A 89 18.53 -3.63 -0.57
C ASP A 89 17.94 -2.22 -0.82
N PRO A 90 18.69 -1.12 -0.66
CA PRO A 90 18.19 0.23 -0.93
C PRO A 90 17.64 0.42 -2.35
N ASP A 91 18.19 -0.30 -3.33
CA ASP A 91 17.66 -0.31 -4.68
C ASP A 91 16.42 -1.21 -4.78
N GLY A 92 16.28 -2.23 -3.93
CA GLY A 92 15.11 -3.10 -3.85
C GLY A 92 15.18 -4.35 -4.71
#